data_AF-A0A8F9WFJ3-F1
#
_entry.id   AF-A0A8F9WFJ3-F1
#
_cell.length_a   1.000
_cell.length_b   1.000
_cell.length_c   1.000
_cell.angle_alpha   90.00
_cell.angle_beta   90.00
_cell.angle_gamma   90.00
#
_symmetry.space_group_name_H-M   'P 1'
#
loop_
_entity.id
_entity.type
_entity.pdbx_description
1 polymer ?
#
loop_
_entity_poly.entity_id
_entity_poly.type
_entity_poly.pdbx_seq_one_letter_code
_entity_poly.pdbx_strand_id
1 'polypeptide(L)'
;MYTKTFLHYPKPTDPDQTIKTSETVQYLDGLGRPKQIVNIKASPLGRDVVSHIVYDQYGRQALDYLPVPQGGTGNGAIVTNPLSNATQTDIYGSEKIYAEKLLESSPLDRVMEQKQVGTAWSSKPVKFEYDANADGEVRKYTATFNYSTFTSEIVLSTVGYGANQLYKNTVIDED
;
A
#
# COMPACT_ATOMS: atom_id res chain seq x y z
N MET A 1 20.92 -10.86 -4.12
CA MET A 1 21.56 -9.84 -3.26
C MET A 1 20.70 -9.60 -2.03
N TYR A 2 21.29 -9.13 -0.94
CA TYR A 2 20.54 -8.65 0.22
C TYR A 2 21.18 -7.39 0.80
N THR A 3 20.38 -6.58 1.49
CA THR A 3 20.85 -5.45 2.32
C THR A 3 20.51 -5.75 3.77
N LYS A 4 21.35 -5.29 4.71
CA LYS A 4 21.12 -5.44 6.15
C LYS A 4 21.18 -4.08 6.83
N THR A 5 20.14 -3.76 7.58
CA THR A 5 20.02 -2.52 8.35
C THR A 5 20.02 -2.84 9.83
N PHE A 6 20.74 -2.04 10.60
CA PHE A 6 20.84 -2.15 12.04
C PHE A 6 20.45 -0.81 12.66
N LEU A 7 19.50 -0.84 13.59
CA LEU A 7 19.16 0.32 14.41
C LEU A 7 19.53 0.03 15.86
N HIS A 8 20.27 0.95 16.46
CA HIS A 8 20.69 0.91 17.85
C HIS A 8 20.14 2.14 18.57
N TYR A 9 19.42 1.94 19.67
CA TYR A 9 19.01 3.06 20.50
C TYR A 9 20.22 3.62 21.26
N PRO A 10 20.31 4.94 21.49
CA PRO A 10 21.40 5.52 22.27
C PRO A 10 21.48 4.84 23.63
N LYS A 11 22.71 4.66 24.13
CA LYS A 11 22.99 3.99 25.40
C LYS A 11 22.11 4.61 26.51
N PRO A 12 21.28 3.82 27.19
CA PRO A 12 20.51 4.31 28.32
C PRO A 12 21.46 4.92 29.37
N THR A 13 21.03 6.02 30.01
CA THR A 13 21.73 6.58 31.18
C THR A 13 21.70 5.65 32.39
N ASP A 14 20.81 4.66 32.36
CA ASP A 14 20.66 3.59 33.34
C ASP A 14 21.55 2.39 32.95
N PRO A 15 22.52 1.98 33.79
CA PRO A 15 23.41 0.85 33.51
C PRO A 15 22.71 -0.52 33.43
N ASP A 16 21.48 -0.66 33.94
CA ASP A 16 20.73 -1.92 33.91
C ASP A 16 19.80 -2.05 32.69
N GLN A 17 19.68 -1.01 31.86
CA GLN A 17 18.85 -1.10 30.65
C GLN A 17 19.59 -1.74 29.48
N THR A 18 19.04 -2.85 29.00
CA THR A 18 19.47 -3.50 27.76
C THR A 18 19.24 -2.58 26.57
N ILE A 19 20.28 -2.39 25.76
CA ILE A 19 20.15 -1.58 24.56
C ILE A 19 19.25 -2.33 23.56
N LYS A 20 18.12 -1.70 23.21
CA LYS A 20 17.24 -2.21 22.18
C LYS A 20 17.97 -2.14 20.83
N THR A 21 17.91 -3.24 20.10
CA THR A 21 18.43 -3.33 18.74
C THR A 21 17.34 -3.85 17.82
N SER A 22 17.30 -3.34 16.60
CA SER A 22 16.45 -3.87 15.54
C SER A 22 17.33 -4.17 14.34
N GLU A 23 17.18 -5.38 13.81
CA GLU A 23 17.93 -5.81 12.62
C GLU A 23 16.95 -6.29 11.55
N THR A 24 17.15 -5.80 10.34
CA THR A 24 16.33 -6.15 9.19
C THR A 24 17.22 -6.58 8.04
N VAL A 25 16.89 -7.70 7.40
CA VAL A 25 17.52 -8.16 6.16
C VAL A 25 16.50 -8.12 5.04
N GLN A 26 16.82 -7.41 3.96
CA GLN A 26 15.99 -7.34 2.76
C GLN A 26 16.65 -8.13 1.64
N TYR A 27 15.96 -9.15 1.14
CA TYR A 27 16.38 -9.94 -0.01
C TYR A 27 15.80 -9.36 -1.29
N LEU A 28 16.63 -9.27 -2.31
CA LEU A 28 16.25 -8.76 -3.63
C LEU A 28 16.12 -9.89 -4.65
N ASP A 29 15.26 -9.71 -5.63
CA ASP A 29 15.19 -10.54 -6.84
C ASP A 29 16.30 -10.17 -7.85
N GLY A 30 16.27 -10.79 -9.04
CA GLY A 30 17.25 -10.53 -10.10
C GLY A 30 17.16 -9.13 -10.73
N LEU A 31 16.09 -8.39 -10.46
CA LEU A 31 15.87 -7.02 -10.94
C LEU A 31 16.13 -5.97 -9.84
N GLY A 32 16.60 -6.40 -8.67
CA GLY A 32 16.89 -5.52 -7.54
C GLY A 32 15.66 -5.12 -6.73
N ARG A 33 14.50 -5.76 -6.95
CA ARG A 33 13.27 -5.47 -6.19
C ARG A 33 13.21 -6.31 -4.92
N PRO A 34 12.68 -5.80 -3.80
CA PRO A 34 12.48 -6.58 -2.58
C PRO A 34 11.57 -7.79 -2.83
N LYS A 35 12.04 -9.00 -2.53
CA LYS A 35 11.22 -10.23 -2.59
C LYS A 35 10.88 -10.79 -1.20
N GLN A 36 11.65 -10.39 -0.19
CA GLN A 36 11.42 -10.79 1.19
C GLN A 36 12.13 -9.82 2.13
N ILE A 37 11.47 -9.46 3.23
CA ILE A 37 12.07 -8.69 4.32
C ILE A 37 11.99 -9.55 5.58
N VAL A 38 13.10 -9.72 6.28
CA VAL A 38 13.22 -10.49 7.51
C VAL A 38 13.59 -9.54 8.64
N ASN A 39 12.67 -9.33 9.58
CA ASN A 39 12.94 -8.64 10.83
C ASN A 39 13.40 -9.67 11.86
N ILE A 40 14.67 -9.59 12.25
CA ILE A 40 15.34 -10.59 13.07
C ILE A 40 14.81 -10.49 14.51
N LYS A 41 14.38 -11.63 15.06
CA LYS A 41 13.88 -11.75 16.45
C LYS A 41 12.83 -10.70 16.84
N ALA A 42 12.04 -10.24 15.87
CA ALA A 42 11.09 -9.14 16.03
C ALA A 42 9.75 -9.54 16.66
N SER A 43 9.46 -10.84 16.78
CA SER A 43 8.26 -11.30 17.49
C SER A 43 8.46 -11.28 19.02
N PRO A 44 7.37 -11.25 19.83
CA PRO A 44 7.48 -11.33 21.29
C PRO A 44 8.21 -12.57 21.81
N LEU A 45 8.25 -13.65 21.01
CA LEU A 45 8.95 -14.90 21.33
C LEU A 45 10.40 -14.91 20.84
N GLY A 46 10.93 -13.77 20.37
CA GLY A 46 12.28 -13.66 19.82
C GLY A 46 12.46 -14.44 18.51
N ARG A 47 11.40 -14.57 17.71
CA ARG A 47 11.43 -15.25 16.41
C ARG A 47 11.45 -14.22 15.29
N ASP A 48 11.92 -14.63 14.11
CA ASP A 48 11.96 -13.76 12.95
C ASP A 48 10.53 -13.47 12.47
N VAL A 49 10.31 -12.28 11.91
CA VAL A 49 9.04 -11.89 11.27
C VAL A 49 9.33 -11.56 9.81
N VAL A 50 8.63 -12.24 8.91
CA VAL A 50 8.90 -12.18 7.48
C VAL A 50 7.79 -11.48 6.73
N SER A 51 8.11 -10.42 6.00
CA SER A 51 7.22 -9.85 4.98
C SER A 51 7.50 -10.53 3.64
N HIS A 52 6.49 -11.20 3.10
CA HIS A 52 6.55 -11.86 1.81
C HIS A 52 6.06 -10.92 0.72
N ILE A 53 6.86 -10.76 -0.35
CA ILE A 53 6.54 -9.84 -1.43
C ILE A 53 6.57 -10.62 -2.75
N VAL A 54 5.47 -10.51 -3.49
CA VAL A 54 5.32 -11.12 -4.81
C VAL A 54 4.91 -10.05 -5.80
N TYR A 55 5.38 -10.23 -7.03
CA TYR A 55 5.07 -9.35 -8.14
C TYR A 55 4.33 -10.15 -9.21
N ASP A 56 3.39 -9.51 -9.89
CA ASP A 56 2.78 -10.07 -11.08
C ASP A 56 3.78 -10.10 -12.27
N GLN A 57 3.33 -10.62 -13.41
CA GLN A 57 4.16 -10.73 -14.61
C GLN A 57 4.64 -9.38 -15.18
N TYR A 58 3.99 -8.28 -14.79
CA TYR A 58 4.36 -6.91 -15.17
C TYR A 58 5.25 -6.23 -14.13
N GLY A 59 5.53 -6.92 -13.03
CA GLY A 59 6.40 -6.44 -11.97
C GLY A 59 5.73 -5.58 -10.91
N ARG A 60 4.42 -5.66 -10.80
CA ARG A 60 3.58 -4.87 -9.89
C ARG A 60 3.22 -5.68 -8.67
N GLN A 61 3.19 -5.04 -7.51
CA GLN A 61 2.79 -5.69 -6.25
C GLN A 61 1.27 -5.61 -6.09
N ALA A 62 0.55 -6.56 -6.69
CA ALA A 62 -0.91 -6.65 -6.60
C ALA A 62 -1.39 -7.16 -5.24
N LEU A 63 -0.55 -7.91 -4.52
CA LEU A 63 -0.84 -8.47 -3.20
C LEU A 63 0.04 -7.84 -2.14
N ASP A 64 -0.57 -7.41 -1.04
CA ASP A 64 0.13 -6.88 0.13
C ASP A 64 -0.12 -7.78 1.33
N TYR A 65 0.85 -8.64 1.64
CA TYR A 65 0.75 -9.66 2.69
C TYR A 65 1.05 -9.08 4.07
N LEU A 66 0.30 -9.53 5.07
CA LEU A 66 0.65 -9.33 6.46
C LEU A 66 2.00 -10.01 6.79
N PRO A 67 2.83 -9.41 7.65
CA PRO A 67 4.09 -10.02 8.08
C PRO A 67 3.84 -11.31 8.87
N VAL A 68 4.51 -12.40 8.50
CA VAL A 68 4.31 -13.71 9.13
C VAL A 68 5.41 -13.98 10.17
N PRO A 69 5.07 -14.12 11.46
CA PRO A 69 6.01 -14.64 12.46
C PRO A 69 6.44 -16.05 12.08
N GLN A 70 7.73 -16.36 12.20
CA GLN A 70 8.28 -17.67 11.88
C GLN A 70 8.32 -18.59 13.10
N GLY A 71 8.50 -19.90 12.87
CA GLY A 71 8.60 -20.90 13.95
C GLY A 71 9.87 -20.78 14.82
N GLY A 72 10.86 -20.02 14.37
CA GLY A 72 12.13 -19.79 15.07
C GLY A 72 12.87 -18.57 14.52
N THR A 73 14.18 -18.50 14.76
CA THR A 73 15.05 -17.48 14.17
C THR A 73 16.08 -18.13 13.25
N GLY A 74 16.23 -17.58 12.05
CA GLY A 74 17.33 -17.86 11.14
C GLY A 74 18.41 -16.78 11.21
N ASN A 75 18.32 -15.86 12.19
CA ASN A 75 19.13 -14.65 12.28
C ASN A 75 19.19 -13.87 10.96
N GLY A 76 18.05 -13.76 10.27
CA GLY A 76 17.93 -13.03 9.02
C GLY A 76 18.19 -13.86 7.77
N ALA A 77 18.41 -15.17 7.87
CA ALA A 77 18.44 -16.08 6.72
C ALA A 77 17.12 -16.02 5.93
N ILE A 78 17.21 -16.21 4.60
CA ILE A 78 16.03 -16.25 3.75
C ILE A 78 15.14 -17.44 4.12
N VAL A 79 13.83 -17.20 4.19
CA VAL A 79 12.84 -18.23 4.48
C VAL A 79 12.17 -18.65 3.19
N THR A 80 12.29 -19.92 2.81
CA THR A 80 11.78 -20.42 1.52
C THR A 80 10.25 -20.42 1.44
N ASN A 81 9.56 -20.77 2.51
CA ASN A 81 8.10 -20.83 2.56
C ASN A 81 7.57 -20.10 3.81
N PRO A 82 7.62 -18.76 3.84
CA PRO A 82 7.23 -18.01 5.04
C PRO A 82 5.72 -18.08 5.31
N LEU A 83 4.92 -18.33 4.27
CA LEU A 83 3.46 -18.39 4.36
C LEU A 83 2.95 -19.69 5.00
N SER A 84 3.75 -20.75 5.07
CA SER A 84 3.31 -21.99 5.74
C SER A 84 3.04 -21.79 7.22
N ASN A 85 3.66 -20.80 7.86
CA ASN A 85 3.40 -20.48 9.26
C ASN A 85 2.11 -19.66 9.44
N ALA A 86 1.66 -18.95 8.40
CA ALA A 86 0.45 -18.12 8.48
C ALA A 86 -0.80 -18.94 8.79
N THR A 87 -0.85 -20.20 8.35
CA THR A 87 -2.02 -21.06 8.53
C THR A 87 -2.20 -21.58 9.95
N GLN A 88 -1.27 -21.30 10.87
CA GLN A 88 -1.39 -21.69 12.27
C GLN A 88 -2.50 -20.86 12.95
N THR A 89 -3.35 -21.54 13.72
CA THR A 89 -4.53 -20.93 14.37
C THR A 89 -4.17 -19.81 15.34
N ASP A 90 -2.98 -19.85 15.95
CA ASP A 90 -2.45 -18.83 16.85
C ASP A 90 -1.80 -17.64 16.12
N ILE A 91 -1.74 -17.67 14.78
CA ILE A 91 -1.21 -16.59 13.95
C ILE A 91 -2.34 -15.97 13.12
N TYR A 92 -2.76 -16.62 12.03
CA TYR A 92 -3.86 -16.15 11.18
C TYR A 92 -4.89 -17.24 10.84
N GLY A 93 -4.60 -18.51 11.10
CA GLY A 93 -5.50 -19.63 10.82
C GLY A 93 -5.92 -19.67 9.34
N SER A 94 -7.23 -19.64 9.09
CA SER A 94 -7.81 -19.68 7.74
C SER A 94 -8.06 -18.29 7.15
N GLU A 95 -7.58 -17.22 7.76
CA GLU A 95 -7.85 -15.86 7.27
C GLU A 95 -7.13 -15.53 5.96
N LYS A 96 -7.71 -14.62 5.18
CA LYS A 96 -7.03 -14.01 4.04
C LYS A 96 -6.04 -12.98 4.57
N ILE A 97 -4.75 -13.30 4.52
CA ILE A 97 -3.69 -12.46 5.13
C ILE A 97 -3.09 -11.42 4.19
N TYR A 98 -3.81 -11.02 3.15
CA TYR A 98 -3.32 -10.02 2.21
C TYR A 98 -4.44 -9.13 1.71
N ALA A 99 -4.10 -7.87 1.48
CA ALA A 99 -4.90 -6.99 0.65
C ALA A 99 -4.58 -7.29 -0.82
N GLU A 100 -5.58 -7.11 -1.67
CA GLU A 100 -5.49 -7.44 -3.09
C GLU A 100 -5.96 -6.25 -3.92
N LYS A 101 -5.18 -5.89 -4.93
CA LYS A 101 -5.52 -4.85 -5.91
C LYS A 101 -5.72 -5.50 -7.27
N LEU A 102 -6.87 -5.24 -7.86
CA LEU A 102 -7.09 -5.48 -9.28
C LEU A 102 -6.68 -4.22 -10.03
N LEU A 103 -5.70 -4.35 -10.92
CA LEU A 103 -5.17 -3.24 -11.72
C LEU A 103 -5.71 -3.34 -13.14
N GLU A 104 -5.89 -2.19 -13.79
CA GLU A 104 -6.19 -2.17 -15.23
C GLU A 104 -5.01 -2.71 -16.05
N SER A 105 -5.29 -3.16 -17.28
CA SER A 105 -4.25 -3.67 -18.19
C SER A 105 -3.43 -2.57 -18.89
N SER A 106 -3.73 -1.31 -18.60
CA SER A 106 -3.04 -0.17 -19.21
C SER A 106 -1.68 0.07 -18.53
N PRO A 107 -0.72 0.74 -19.21
CA PRO A 107 0.56 1.14 -18.61
C PRO A 107 0.45 2.12 -17.44
N LEU A 108 -0.75 2.64 -17.13
CA LEU A 108 -0.97 3.62 -16.07
C LEU A 108 -1.15 2.98 -14.69
N ASP A 109 -1.22 1.65 -14.60
CA ASP A 109 -1.32 0.89 -13.35
C ASP A 109 -2.40 1.41 -12.39
N ARG A 110 -3.53 1.86 -12.93
CA ARG A 110 -4.66 2.32 -12.11
C ARG A 110 -5.36 1.14 -11.44
N VAL A 111 -5.73 1.32 -10.18
CA VAL A 111 -6.46 0.32 -9.38
C VAL A 111 -7.92 0.36 -9.79
N MET A 112 -8.50 -0.75 -10.21
CA MET A 112 -9.94 -0.89 -10.48
C MET A 112 -10.70 -1.36 -9.24
N GLU A 113 -10.12 -2.30 -8.50
CA GLU A 113 -10.69 -2.81 -7.25
C GLU A 113 -9.61 -2.99 -6.19
N GLN A 114 -9.96 -2.77 -4.93
CA GLN A 114 -9.13 -3.11 -3.78
C GLN A 114 -9.94 -3.88 -2.75
N LYS A 115 -9.46 -5.07 -2.37
CA LYS A 115 -10.02 -5.88 -1.28
C LYS A 115 -9.09 -5.78 -0.08
N GLN A 116 -9.66 -5.51 1.09
CA GLN A 116 -8.91 -5.46 2.33
C GLN A 116 -8.50 -6.86 2.81
N VAL A 117 -7.55 -6.88 3.75
CA VAL A 117 -7.12 -8.09 4.44
C VAL A 117 -8.30 -8.67 5.24
N GLY A 118 -8.43 -10.00 5.25
CA GLY A 118 -9.47 -10.73 5.98
C GLY A 118 -10.50 -11.37 5.06
N THR A 119 -10.98 -12.55 5.43
CA THR A 119 -11.95 -13.31 4.63
C THR A 119 -13.26 -12.56 4.43
N ALA A 120 -13.72 -11.84 5.47
CA ALA A 120 -14.93 -11.03 5.45
C ALA A 120 -14.97 -9.98 4.33
N TRP A 121 -13.82 -9.49 3.87
CA TRP A 121 -13.70 -8.47 2.84
C TRP A 121 -13.49 -9.03 1.42
N SER A 122 -13.41 -10.35 1.27
CA SER A 122 -13.04 -10.98 -0.01
C SER A 122 -14.08 -10.77 -1.12
N SER A 123 -15.34 -10.55 -0.75
CA SER A 123 -16.45 -10.22 -1.65
C SER A 123 -16.89 -8.75 -1.56
N LYS A 124 -16.14 -7.91 -0.84
CA LYS A 124 -16.46 -6.49 -0.60
C LYS A 124 -15.31 -5.60 -1.10
N PRO A 125 -15.07 -5.53 -2.42
CA PRO A 125 -14.05 -4.65 -2.95
C PRO A 125 -14.48 -3.19 -2.87
N VAL A 126 -13.57 -2.31 -2.48
CA VAL A 126 -13.64 -0.90 -2.83
C VAL A 126 -13.40 -0.79 -4.34
N LYS A 127 -14.28 -0.11 -5.06
CA LYS A 127 -14.16 0.05 -6.52
C LYS A 127 -13.77 1.48 -6.89
N PHE A 128 -12.94 1.58 -7.91
CA PHE A 128 -12.44 2.85 -8.42
C PHE A 128 -12.79 2.97 -9.90
N GLU A 129 -13.45 4.08 -10.24
CA GLU A 129 -13.76 4.41 -11.62
C GLU A 129 -13.06 5.71 -11.99
N TYR A 130 -12.50 5.74 -13.20
CA TYR A 130 -11.78 6.88 -13.73
C TYR A 130 -12.40 7.28 -15.05
N ASP A 131 -12.99 8.47 -15.07
CA ASP A 131 -13.68 9.03 -16.22
C ASP A 131 -13.26 10.50 -16.40
N ALA A 132 -13.86 11.16 -17.39
CA ALA A 132 -13.80 12.59 -17.54
C ALA A 132 -15.22 13.16 -17.67
N ASN A 133 -15.36 14.45 -17.44
CA ASN A 133 -16.68 15.07 -17.49
C ASN A 133 -17.29 14.98 -18.90
N ALA A 134 -18.61 14.79 -18.96
CA ALA A 134 -19.37 14.99 -20.19
C ALA A 134 -19.53 16.49 -20.50
N ASP A 135 -19.93 16.79 -21.74
CA ASP A 135 -20.17 18.16 -22.19
C ASP A 135 -21.26 18.81 -21.33
N GLY A 136 -20.92 19.93 -20.68
CA GLY A 136 -21.84 20.66 -19.81
C GLY A 136 -22.14 20.00 -18.46
N GLU A 137 -21.55 18.84 -18.12
CA GLU A 137 -21.78 18.15 -16.83
C GLU A 137 -21.36 19.02 -15.64
N VAL A 138 -20.22 19.71 -15.76
CA VAL A 138 -19.67 20.56 -14.70
C VAL A 138 -19.89 22.03 -15.04
N ARG A 139 -20.54 22.74 -14.11
CA ARG A 139 -20.75 24.19 -14.23
C ARG A 139 -19.42 24.93 -14.14
N LYS A 140 -19.27 25.95 -14.98
CA LYS A 140 -18.08 26.80 -15.04
C LYS A 140 -18.41 28.19 -14.53
N TYR A 141 -17.63 28.68 -13.58
CA TYR A 141 -17.70 30.06 -13.10
C TYR A 141 -16.44 30.81 -13.51
N THR A 142 -16.59 32.04 -13.99
CA THR A 142 -15.49 32.92 -14.38
C THR A 142 -15.37 34.03 -13.36
N ALA A 143 -14.21 34.13 -12.72
CA ALA A 143 -13.85 35.26 -11.88
C ALA A 143 -13.23 36.36 -12.73
N THR A 144 -13.72 37.57 -12.60
CA THR A 144 -13.16 38.75 -13.29
C THR A 144 -12.85 39.84 -12.27
N PHE A 145 -11.80 40.61 -12.56
CA PHE A 145 -11.44 41.79 -11.77
C PHE A 145 -11.36 42.99 -12.70
N ASN A 146 -12.09 44.05 -12.36
CA ASN A 146 -12.05 45.30 -13.08
C ASN A 146 -11.07 46.26 -12.40
N TYR A 147 -9.92 46.50 -13.04
CA TYR A 147 -8.87 47.40 -12.53
C TYR A 147 -9.24 48.88 -12.54
N SER A 148 -10.30 49.27 -13.27
CA SER A 148 -10.75 50.67 -13.32
C SER A 148 -11.68 50.99 -12.16
N THR A 149 -12.59 50.07 -11.83
CA THR A 149 -13.57 50.23 -10.73
C THR A 149 -13.11 49.58 -9.43
N PHE A 150 -12.01 48.84 -9.45
CA PHE A 150 -11.52 48.03 -8.33
C PHE A 150 -12.57 47.06 -7.78
N THR A 151 -13.34 46.42 -8.68
CA THR A 151 -14.41 45.48 -8.33
C THR A 151 -14.11 44.07 -8.83
N SER A 152 -14.45 43.08 -8.00
CA SER A 152 -14.38 41.64 -8.33
C SER A 152 -15.77 41.08 -8.57
N GLU A 153 -15.92 40.20 -9.57
CA GLU A 153 -17.18 39.52 -9.87
C GLU A 153 -16.94 38.04 -10.19
N ILE A 154 -17.88 37.18 -9.80
CA ILE A 154 -17.94 35.77 -10.21
C ILE A 154 -19.24 35.57 -10.98
N VAL A 155 -19.14 35.16 -12.24
CA VAL A 155 -20.30 34.95 -13.12
C VAL A 155 -20.35 33.49 -13.55
N LEU A 156 -21.54 32.89 -13.52
CA LEU A 156 -21.77 31.58 -14.13
C LEU A 156 -21.65 31.71 -15.65
N SER A 157 -20.74 30.96 -16.25
CA SER A 157 -20.56 30.88 -17.70
C SER A 157 -21.82 30.30 -18.37
N THR A 158 -22.17 30.79 -19.55
CA THR A 158 -23.30 30.29 -20.35
C THR A 158 -23.07 28.86 -20.86
N VAL A 159 -21.80 28.48 -21.00
CA VAL A 159 -21.37 27.12 -21.33
C VAL A 159 -20.62 26.55 -20.13
N GLY A 160 -20.94 25.30 -19.76
CA GLY A 160 -20.17 24.54 -18.78
C GLY A 160 -18.78 24.17 -19.29
N TYR A 161 -18.09 23.31 -18.57
CA TYR A 161 -16.89 22.68 -19.12
C TYR A 161 -17.29 21.75 -20.27
N GLY A 162 -16.49 21.78 -21.34
CA GLY A 162 -16.66 20.88 -22.48
C GLY A 162 -16.31 19.45 -22.10
N ALA A 163 -16.70 18.48 -22.93
CA ALA A 163 -16.37 17.07 -22.70
C ALA A 163 -14.85 16.85 -22.54
N ASN A 164 -14.47 15.98 -21.61
CA ASN A 164 -13.08 15.57 -21.33
C ASN A 164 -12.14 16.70 -20.86
N GLN A 165 -12.67 17.79 -20.29
CA GLN A 165 -11.84 18.90 -19.78
C GLN A 165 -11.45 18.75 -18.32
N LEU A 166 -12.17 17.94 -17.57
CA LEU A 166 -12.00 17.69 -16.14
C LEU A 166 -11.99 16.18 -15.89
N TYR A 167 -11.11 15.73 -15.00
CA TYR A 167 -11.08 14.35 -14.55
C TYR A 167 -12.16 14.08 -13.50
N LYS A 168 -12.75 12.89 -13.55
CA LYS A 168 -13.74 12.39 -12.60
C LYS A 168 -13.25 11.07 -12.03
N ASN A 169 -13.07 11.03 -10.72
CA ASN A 169 -12.72 9.80 -10.00
C ASN A 169 -13.89 9.44 -9.08
N THR A 170 -14.45 8.25 -9.24
CA THR A 170 -15.49 7.70 -8.36
C THR A 170 -14.86 6.63 -7.48
N VAL A 171 -15.15 6.67 -6.18
CA VAL A 171 -14.81 5.60 -5.23
C VAL A 171 -16.11 5.08 -4.66
N ILE A 172 -16.32 3.77 -4.79
CA ILE A 172 -17.43 3.04 -4.16
C ILE A 172 -16.79 2.27 -3.01
N ASP A 173 -17.28 2.51 -1.80
CA ASP A 173 -16.81 1.83 -0.60
C ASP A 173 -17.29 0.37 -0.56
N GLU A 174 -16.92 -0.32 0.51
CA GLU A 174 -17.08 -1.76 0.67
C GLU A 174 -18.47 -2.21 1.17
N ASP A 175 -19.40 -1.28 1.41
CA ASP A 175 -20.70 -1.51 2.05
C ASP A 175 -21.92 -1.09 1.21
#